data_AF-A0A9P6T1M8-F1
#
_entry.id   AF-A0A9P6T1M8-F1
#
_cell.length_a   1.000
_cell.length_b   1.000
_cell.length_c   1.000
_cell.angle_alpha   90.00
_cell.angle_beta   90.00
_cell.angle_gamma   90.00
#
_symmetry.space_group_name_H-M   'P 1'
#
loop_
_entity.id
_entity.type
_entity.pdbx_description
1 polymer ?
#
loop_
_entity_poly.entity_id
_entity_poly.type
_entity_poly.pdbx_seq_one_letter_code
_entity_poly.pdbx_strand_id
1 'polypeptide(L)'
;MVRFLAGLVTLASFAFADITFNCIGYPSTTGGSFGVSIAGAITKLASNESSFPVWSGSVPGTTSAVEYSYVELNAAGAAVKAETFTRKLNQTTDTHTDNEFFERPITRYNITRLPYTYLATYPSKSKAFKEDQIATLHITAPVASIDALNNQPQSDAEVRVDFRFINANTIYSQTNISLQTSGKSSKEFAKQSYKLKFDTDYNQTFFSRPNLKL
;
A
#
# COMPACT_ATOMS: atom_id res chain seq x y z
N MET A 1 -2.06 44.63 55.91
CA MET A 1 -2.85 43.46 55.46
C MET A 1 -3.04 43.58 53.95
N VAL A 2 -2.12 43.06 53.15
CA VAL A 2 -2.15 43.19 51.68
C VAL A 2 -2.37 41.79 51.10
N ARG A 3 -3.53 41.59 50.49
CA ARG A 3 -3.92 40.33 49.84
C ARG A 3 -3.42 40.37 48.40
N PHE A 4 -2.41 39.57 48.07
CA PHE A 4 -2.03 39.30 46.69
C PHE A 4 -2.98 38.26 46.10
N LEU A 5 -3.67 38.63 45.02
CA LEU A 5 -4.52 37.75 44.24
C LEU A 5 -3.64 37.12 43.15
N ALA A 6 -3.29 35.83 43.30
CA ALA A 6 -2.56 35.09 42.28
C ALA A 6 -3.55 34.58 41.22
N GLY A 7 -3.50 35.13 40.01
CA GLY A 7 -4.27 34.66 38.86
C GLY A 7 -3.59 33.45 38.22
N LEU A 8 -4.29 32.31 38.20
CA LEU A 8 -3.85 31.08 37.53
C LEU A 8 -4.14 31.20 36.03
N VAL A 9 -3.10 31.37 35.21
CA VAL A 9 -3.22 31.29 33.75
C VAL A 9 -3.13 29.82 33.35
N THR A 10 -4.25 29.24 32.93
CA THR A 10 -4.29 27.91 32.30
C THR A 10 -3.81 28.01 30.86
N LEU A 11 -2.61 27.53 30.56
CA LEU A 11 -2.15 27.25 29.20
C LEU A 11 -2.90 26.01 28.69
N ALA A 12 -3.84 26.21 27.77
CA ALA A 12 -4.44 25.11 27.02
C ALA A 12 -3.39 24.55 26.04
N SER A 13 -2.79 23.41 26.37
CA SER A 13 -2.00 22.63 25.42
C SER A 13 -2.98 21.96 24.45
N PHE A 14 -3.05 22.45 23.21
CA PHE A 14 -3.69 21.71 22.13
C PHE A 14 -2.85 20.47 21.84
N ALA A 15 -3.32 19.30 22.28
CA ALA A 15 -2.75 18.04 21.84
C ALA A 15 -3.15 17.84 20.37
N PHE A 16 -2.20 18.05 19.48
CA PHE A 16 -2.34 17.68 18.07
C PHE A 16 -2.39 16.15 17.96
N ALA A 17 -3.22 15.63 17.07
CA ALA A 17 -3.33 14.19 16.86
C ALA A 17 -2.08 13.66 16.14
N ASP A 18 -1.67 12.44 16.46
CA ASP A 18 -0.61 11.77 15.72
C ASP A 18 -1.18 11.27 14.38
N ILE A 19 -0.51 11.60 13.26
CA ILE A 19 -0.90 11.14 11.93
C ILE A 19 0.04 10.02 11.48
N THR A 20 -0.54 8.90 11.05
CA THR A 20 0.23 7.76 10.52
C THR A 20 0.29 7.81 8.99
N PHE A 21 1.49 7.89 8.44
CA PHE A 21 1.74 7.92 7.00
C PHE A 21 2.07 6.53 6.48
N ASN A 22 1.53 6.17 5.32
CA ASN A 22 1.70 4.87 4.67
C ASN A 22 2.14 5.07 3.21
N CYS A 23 3.40 4.77 2.94
CA CYS A 23 4.00 4.86 1.61
C CYS A 23 4.32 3.47 1.08
N ILE A 24 3.90 3.17 -0.14
CA ILE A 24 4.24 1.95 -0.87
C ILE A 24 5.35 2.27 -1.84
N GLY A 25 6.46 1.56 -1.73
CA GLY A 25 7.60 1.80 -2.60
C GLY A 25 8.68 0.75 -2.50
N TYR A 26 9.50 0.71 -3.54
CA TYR A 26 10.67 -0.15 -3.66
C TYR A 26 11.89 0.76 -3.72
N PRO A 27 12.72 0.82 -2.66
CA PRO A 27 13.92 1.64 -2.69
C PRO A 27 14.84 1.21 -3.84
N SER A 28 15.36 2.19 -4.58
CA SER A 28 16.31 2.00 -5.68
C SER A 28 17.70 1.59 -5.20
N THR A 29 18.03 1.91 -3.94
CA THR A 29 19.31 1.55 -3.31
C THR A 29 19.14 0.43 -2.29
N THR A 30 20.12 -0.47 -2.23
CA THR A 30 20.20 -1.50 -1.18
C THR A 30 20.24 -0.85 0.21
N GLY A 31 19.39 -1.32 1.12
CA GLY A 31 19.25 -0.72 2.46
C GLY A 31 18.54 0.64 2.47
N GLY A 32 18.00 1.09 1.34
CA GLY A 32 17.18 2.27 1.24
C GLY A 32 15.84 2.12 1.97
N SER A 33 15.17 3.25 2.17
CA SER A 33 13.88 3.34 2.87
C SER A 33 13.07 4.52 2.35
N PHE A 34 11.86 4.71 2.88
CA PHE A 34 11.07 5.90 2.60
C PHE A 34 10.95 6.79 3.83
N GLY A 35 10.72 8.07 3.62
CA GLY A 35 10.42 9.06 4.62
C GLY A 35 9.22 9.90 4.20
N VAL A 36 8.59 10.56 5.17
CA VAL A 36 7.63 11.64 4.92
C VAL A 36 8.30 12.97 5.24
N SER A 37 8.18 13.93 4.32
CA SER A 37 8.67 15.30 4.47
C SER A 37 7.51 16.24 4.75
N ILE A 38 7.55 16.91 5.90
CA ILE A 38 6.56 17.90 6.35
C ILE A 38 7.33 19.18 6.68
N ALA A 39 7.02 20.28 5.99
CA ALA A 39 7.73 21.55 6.14
C ALA A 39 9.28 21.43 6.05
N GLY A 40 9.77 20.49 5.24
CA GLY A 40 11.21 20.22 5.06
C GLY A 40 11.84 19.30 6.12
N ALA A 41 11.12 18.96 7.20
CA ALA A 41 11.55 17.98 8.18
C ALA A 41 11.18 16.57 7.70
N ILE A 42 12.17 15.67 7.65
CA ILE A 42 11.98 14.28 7.20
C ILE A 42 11.82 13.38 8.42
N THR A 43 10.71 12.64 8.47
CA THR A 43 10.54 11.51 9.38
C THR A 43 10.68 10.20 8.61
N LYS A 44 11.62 9.35 9.02
CA LYS A 44 11.86 8.05 8.40
C LYS A 44 10.68 7.10 8.68
N LEU A 45 10.19 6.45 7.63
CA LEU A 45 9.19 5.39 7.72
C LEU A 45 9.89 4.04 7.84
N ALA A 46 9.23 3.11 8.53
CA ALA A 46 9.76 1.77 8.77
C ALA A 46 8.97 0.72 7.98
N SER A 47 9.67 -0.32 7.56
CA SER A 47 9.09 -1.54 7.00
C SER A 47 9.91 -2.74 7.45
N ASN A 48 9.30 -3.91 7.43
CA ASN A 48 9.92 -5.20 7.71
C ASN A 48 9.44 -6.23 6.67
N GLU A 49 9.93 -7.46 6.74
CA GLU A 49 9.58 -8.53 5.78
C GLU A 49 8.05 -8.78 5.70
N SER A 50 7.34 -8.62 6.81
CA SER A 50 5.88 -8.81 6.88
C SER A 50 5.05 -7.61 6.45
N SER A 51 5.66 -6.43 6.25
CA SER A 51 4.95 -5.21 5.80
C SER A 51 5.41 -4.71 4.44
N PHE A 52 6.61 -5.06 4.00
CA PHE A 52 7.17 -4.65 2.71
C PHE A 52 6.23 -5.01 1.55
N PRO A 53 5.94 -4.13 0.58
CA PRO A 53 6.58 -2.85 0.28
C PRO A 53 5.90 -1.64 0.96
N VAL A 54 5.11 -1.84 2.01
CA VAL A 54 4.47 -0.75 2.77
C VAL A 54 5.41 -0.25 3.85
N TRP A 55 5.66 1.05 3.84
CA TRP A 55 6.47 1.79 4.79
C TRP A 55 5.57 2.69 5.61
N SER A 56 5.60 2.56 6.93
CA SER A 56 4.70 3.27 7.82
C SER A 56 5.43 3.99 8.95
N GLY A 57 4.86 5.09 9.43
CA GLY A 57 5.39 5.84 10.56
C GLY A 57 4.42 6.93 11.01
N SER A 58 4.36 7.16 12.32
CA SER A 58 3.51 8.19 12.92
C SER A 58 4.32 9.44 13.20
N VAL A 59 3.83 10.60 12.77
CA VAL A 59 4.44 11.90 13.08
C VAL A 59 3.59 12.57 14.16
N PRO A 60 4.14 12.74 15.37
CA PRO A 60 3.40 13.38 16.45
C PRO A 60 3.22 14.87 16.17
N GLY A 61 2.19 15.47 16.74
CA GLY A 61 2.04 16.93 16.64
C GLY A 61 1.42 17.43 15.33
N THR A 62 0.93 16.54 14.46
CA THR A 62 0.53 16.89 13.09
C THR A 62 -0.98 17.17 13.01
N THR A 63 -1.38 18.19 12.25
CA THR A 63 -2.82 18.46 12.02
C THR A 63 -3.31 17.79 10.75
N SER A 64 -4.62 17.64 10.63
CA SER A 64 -5.23 17.09 9.43
C SER A 64 -5.18 18.03 8.20
N ALA A 65 -4.74 19.29 8.39
CA ALA A 65 -4.44 20.23 7.32
C ALA A 65 -2.99 20.11 6.81
N VAL A 66 -2.27 19.06 7.22
CA VAL A 66 -0.87 18.84 6.83
C VAL A 66 -0.71 18.69 5.32
N GLU A 67 0.30 19.40 4.82
CA GLU A 67 0.87 19.23 3.49
C GLU A 67 2.16 18.43 3.62
N TYR A 68 2.28 17.36 2.83
CA TYR A 68 3.41 16.44 2.93
C TYR A 68 3.83 15.91 1.56
N SER A 69 5.02 15.34 1.49
CA SER A 69 5.52 14.60 0.32
C SER A 69 6.34 13.40 0.80
N TYR A 70 6.37 12.33 0.02
CA TYR A 70 7.27 11.23 0.33
C TYR A 70 8.66 11.47 -0.27
N VAL A 71 9.66 10.90 0.39
CA VAL A 71 11.05 10.92 -0.02
C VAL A 71 11.63 9.52 0.06
N GLU A 72 12.42 9.17 -0.93
CA GLU A 72 13.27 7.98 -0.88
C GLU A 72 14.59 8.33 -0.19
N LEU A 73 15.00 7.50 0.76
CA LEU A 73 16.19 7.65 1.57
C LEU A 73 17.19 6.54 1.25
N ASN A 74 18.47 6.86 1.16
CA ASN A 74 19.53 5.86 1.09
C ASN A 74 19.78 5.20 2.46
N ALA A 75 20.71 4.25 2.52
CA ALA A 75 21.08 3.57 3.76
C ALA A 75 21.59 4.51 4.87
N ALA A 76 22.18 5.66 4.50
CA ALA A 76 22.63 6.69 5.45
C ALA A 76 21.51 7.63 5.91
N GLY A 77 20.28 7.48 5.39
CA GLY A 77 19.13 8.33 5.71
C GLY A 77 19.08 9.65 4.94
N ALA A 78 19.95 9.85 3.95
CA ALA A 78 19.90 11.03 3.09
C ALA A 78 18.88 10.84 1.95
N ALA A 79 18.14 11.90 1.64
CA ALA A 79 17.17 11.88 0.55
C ALA A 79 17.87 11.72 -0.81
N VAL A 80 17.46 10.71 -1.57
CA VAL A 80 17.96 10.40 -2.92
C VAL A 80 16.96 10.83 -3.99
N LYS A 81 15.67 10.78 -3.64
CA LYS A 81 14.57 11.16 -4.51
C LYS A 81 13.43 11.75 -3.67
N ALA A 82 12.75 12.75 -4.19
CA ALA A 82 11.60 13.36 -3.55
C ALA A 82 10.46 13.47 -4.55
N GLU A 83 9.22 13.31 -4.09
CA GLU A 83 8.06 13.61 -4.93
C GLU A 83 8.06 15.08 -5.35
N THR A 84 7.69 15.35 -6.60
CA THR A 84 7.61 16.72 -7.14
C THR A 84 6.27 17.40 -6.87
N PHE A 85 5.41 16.77 -6.08
CA PHE A 85 4.07 17.22 -5.76
C PHE A 85 3.80 17.07 -4.27
N THR A 86 2.85 17.87 -3.79
CA THR A 86 2.41 17.86 -2.40
C THR A 86 1.11 17.08 -2.26
N ARG A 87 0.99 16.34 -1.18
CA ARG A 87 -0.19 15.57 -0.78
C ARG A 87 -0.90 16.25 0.39
N LYS A 88 -2.17 15.91 0.54
CA LYS A 88 -3.04 16.28 1.67
C LYS A 88 -3.80 15.05 2.12
N LEU A 89 -4.27 15.04 3.36
CA LEU A 89 -5.21 14.02 3.79
C LEU A 89 -6.52 14.14 3.00
N ASN A 90 -7.20 13.01 2.82
CA ASN A 90 -8.47 12.99 2.10
C ASN A 90 -9.56 13.74 2.88
N GLN A 91 -9.55 13.63 4.21
CA GLN A 91 -10.46 14.31 5.11
C GLN A 91 -9.72 14.99 6.26
N THR A 92 -10.28 16.09 6.77
CA THR A 92 -9.73 16.83 7.92
C THR A 92 -9.89 16.08 9.26
N THR A 93 -10.43 14.88 9.25
CA THR A 93 -10.58 14.02 10.44
C THR A 93 -9.70 12.78 10.37
N ASP A 94 -8.99 12.58 9.27
CA ASP A 94 -8.15 11.40 9.09
C ASP A 94 -6.97 11.44 10.07
N THR A 95 -6.71 10.29 10.71
CA THR A 95 -5.54 10.06 11.57
C THR A 95 -4.46 9.24 10.87
N HIS A 96 -4.69 8.91 9.60
CA HIS A 96 -3.77 8.15 8.77
C HIS A 96 -3.96 8.49 7.30
N THR A 97 -2.91 8.33 6.50
CA THR A 97 -3.04 8.37 5.04
C THR A 97 -3.61 7.05 4.52
N ASP A 98 -4.16 7.09 3.30
CA ASP A 98 -4.31 5.88 2.50
C ASP A 98 -2.93 5.20 2.33
N ASN A 99 -2.93 3.94 1.89
CA ASN A 99 -1.71 3.30 1.39
C ASN A 99 -1.37 3.88 0.01
N GLU A 100 -0.55 4.93 0.01
CA GLU A 100 -0.21 5.72 -1.16
C GLU A 100 1.04 5.17 -1.84
N PHE A 101 1.15 5.30 -3.16
CA PHE A 101 2.34 4.87 -3.89
C PHE A 101 3.28 6.04 -4.10
N PHE A 102 4.56 5.81 -3.82
CA PHE A 102 5.61 6.78 -4.13
C PHE A 102 5.56 7.15 -5.62
N GLU A 103 5.61 8.45 -5.90
CA GLU A 103 5.52 9.06 -7.25
C GLU A 103 4.18 8.88 -7.97
N ARG A 104 3.14 8.41 -7.28
CA ARG A 104 1.78 8.37 -7.81
C ARG A 104 0.89 9.38 -7.08
N PRO A 105 0.57 10.55 -7.69
CA PRO A 105 -0.13 11.63 -6.99
C PRO A 105 -1.57 11.30 -6.62
N ILE A 106 -2.20 10.38 -7.35
CA ILE A 106 -3.60 10.00 -7.14
C ILE A 106 -3.67 8.55 -6.67
N THR A 107 -4.20 8.35 -5.47
CA THR A 107 -4.49 7.01 -4.93
C THR A 107 -5.93 6.59 -5.22
N ARG A 108 -6.87 7.55 -5.16
CA ARG A 108 -8.29 7.35 -5.46
C ARG A 108 -8.76 8.26 -6.58
N TYR A 109 -9.51 7.71 -7.53
CA TYR A 109 -10.10 8.43 -8.64
C TYR A 109 -11.54 7.96 -8.88
N ASN A 110 -12.51 8.86 -8.67
CA ASN A 110 -13.92 8.54 -8.87
C ASN A 110 -14.27 8.53 -10.36
N ILE A 111 -14.73 7.38 -10.85
CA ILE A 111 -15.16 7.22 -12.25
C ILE A 111 -16.61 7.69 -12.39
N THR A 112 -16.84 8.69 -13.23
CA THR A 112 -18.19 9.17 -13.55
C THR A 112 -19.00 8.05 -14.21
N ARG A 113 -20.19 7.79 -13.67
CA ARG A 113 -21.09 6.74 -14.17
C ARG A 113 -21.81 7.24 -15.41
N LEU A 114 -21.84 6.39 -16.45
CA LEU A 114 -22.68 6.63 -17.62
C LEU A 114 -24.15 6.37 -17.28
N PRO A 115 -25.10 7.12 -17.85
CA PRO A 115 -26.51 6.84 -17.69
C PRO A 115 -26.87 5.49 -18.32
N TYR A 116 -27.67 4.69 -17.61
CA TYR A 116 -28.11 3.39 -18.12
C TYR A 116 -29.32 3.57 -19.03
N THR A 117 -29.35 2.82 -20.14
CA THR A 117 -30.52 2.71 -21.03
C THR A 117 -31.52 1.65 -20.57
N TYR A 118 -31.17 0.84 -19.57
CA TYR A 118 -31.99 -0.22 -18.98
C TYR A 118 -31.70 -0.36 -17.47
N LEU A 119 -32.58 -1.06 -16.74
CA LEU A 119 -32.39 -1.32 -15.32
C LEU A 119 -31.15 -2.23 -15.12
N ALA A 120 -30.11 -1.69 -14.49
CA ALA A 120 -28.88 -2.43 -14.27
C ALA A 120 -28.95 -3.26 -12.98
N THR A 121 -28.88 -4.59 -13.11
CA THR A 121 -28.70 -5.50 -11.97
C THR A 121 -27.21 -5.71 -11.74
N TYR A 122 -26.68 -5.16 -10.65
CA TYR A 122 -25.27 -5.34 -10.29
C TYR A 122 -25.07 -6.57 -9.41
N PRO A 123 -23.98 -7.34 -9.61
CA PRO A 123 -23.54 -8.27 -8.58
C PRO A 123 -23.17 -7.51 -7.30
N SER A 124 -23.12 -8.24 -6.18
CA SER A 124 -22.68 -7.66 -4.90
C SER A 124 -21.29 -7.04 -5.03
N LYS A 125 -21.10 -5.87 -4.41
CA LYS A 125 -19.82 -5.15 -4.47
C LYS A 125 -18.71 -6.02 -3.89
N SER A 126 -17.61 -6.15 -4.63
CA SER A 126 -16.43 -6.85 -4.13
C SER A 126 -15.83 -6.11 -2.93
N LYS A 127 -15.37 -6.88 -1.95
CA LYS A 127 -14.51 -6.35 -0.88
C LYS A 127 -13.10 -6.07 -1.39
N ALA A 128 -12.63 -6.87 -2.34
CA ALA A 128 -11.30 -6.76 -2.93
C ALA A 128 -11.19 -5.57 -3.89
N PHE A 129 -12.06 -5.53 -4.90
CA PHE A 129 -11.94 -4.60 -6.01
C PHE A 129 -12.91 -3.44 -5.84
N LYS A 130 -12.36 -2.24 -5.66
CA LYS A 130 -13.11 -0.99 -5.64
C LYS A 130 -12.84 -0.24 -6.94
N GLU A 131 -13.88 0.37 -7.50
CA GLU A 131 -13.82 1.05 -8.80
C GLU A 131 -12.96 2.32 -8.77
N ASP A 132 -12.79 2.91 -7.58
CA ASP A 132 -12.12 4.19 -7.39
C ASP A 132 -10.61 4.08 -7.18
N GLN A 133 -10.01 2.89 -7.25
CA GLN A 133 -8.60 2.69 -6.92
C GLN A 133 -8.00 1.50 -7.66
N ILE A 134 -6.69 1.57 -7.88
CA ILE A 134 -5.90 0.46 -8.42
C ILE A 134 -5.20 -0.24 -7.26
N ALA A 135 -5.62 -1.47 -6.98
CA ALA A 135 -4.92 -2.32 -6.03
C ALA A 135 -3.63 -2.89 -6.65
N THR A 136 -2.65 -3.17 -5.81
CA THR A 136 -1.37 -3.80 -6.20
C THR A 136 -1.25 -5.16 -5.55
N LEU A 137 -0.71 -6.10 -6.32
CA LEU A 137 -0.29 -7.40 -5.84
C LEU A 137 1.22 -7.38 -5.72
N HIS A 138 1.70 -7.65 -4.52
CA HIS A 138 3.11 -7.90 -4.26
C HIS A 138 3.28 -9.39 -4.01
N ILE A 139 4.12 -10.03 -4.82
CA ILE A 139 4.39 -11.47 -4.76
C ILE A 139 5.88 -11.64 -4.56
N THR A 140 6.25 -12.42 -3.54
CA THR A 140 7.65 -12.65 -3.16
C THR A 140 7.96 -14.13 -3.21
N ALA A 141 9.08 -14.47 -3.83
CA ALA A 141 9.58 -15.83 -3.94
C ALA A 141 11.08 -15.82 -4.21
N PRO A 142 11.78 -16.95 -4.01
CA PRO A 142 13.17 -17.09 -4.45
C PRO A 142 13.29 -16.84 -5.96
N VAL A 143 14.29 -16.04 -6.35
CA VAL A 143 14.53 -15.65 -7.76
C VAL A 143 14.63 -16.88 -8.66
N ALA A 144 15.42 -17.88 -8.26
CA ALA A 144 15.60 -19.11 -9.03
C ALA A 144 14.28 -19.86 -9.30
N SER A 145 13.32 -19.82 -8.39
CA SER A 145 12.02 -20.47 -8.57
C SER A 145 11.15 -19.72 -9.58
N ILE A 146 11.15 -18.39 -9.54
CA ILE A 146 10.43 -17.56 -10.52
C ILE A 146 11.07 -17.67 -11.91
N ASP A 147 12.41 -17.70 -11.99
CA ASP A 147 13.13 -17.88 -13.24
C ASP A 147 12.83 -19.25 -13.85
N ALA A 148 12.84 -20.33 -13.05
CA ALA A 148 12.46 -21.66 -13.52
C ALA A 148 11.02 -21.68 -14.06
N LEU A 149 10.09 -21.05 -13.34
CA LEU A 149 8.69 -20.94 -13.75
C LEU A 149 8.53 -20.18 -15.08
N ASN A 150 9.25 -19.06 -15.23
CA ASN A 150 9.15 -18.20 -16.42
C ASN A 150 9.92 -18.72 -17.63
N ASN A 151 11.02 -19.46 -17.42
CA ASN A 151 11.81 -20.07 -18.49
C ASN A 151 11.14 -21.33 -19.05
N GLN A 152 10.27 -21.98 -18.27
CA GLN A 152 9.54 -23.17 -18.68
C GLN A 152 8.04 -23.03 -18.41
N PRO A 153 7.35 -22.06 -19.04
CA PRO A 153 5.94 -21.78 -18.75
C PRO A 153 5.00 -22.93 -19.12
N GLN A 154 5.45 -23.87 -19.96
CA GLN A 154 4.68 -25.06 -20.34
C GLN A 154 4.74 -26.20 -19.31
N SER A 155 5.62 -26.13 -18.31
CA SER A 155 5.85 -27.21 -17.34
C SER A 155 4.70 -27.43 -16.33
N ASP A 156 3.78 -26.47 -16.23
CA ASP A 156 2.74 -26.42 -15.18
C ASP A 156 3.30 -26.52 -13.75
N ALA A 157 4.58 -26.21 -13.57
CA ALA A 157 5.24 -26.19 -12.26
C ALA A 157 4.58 -25.17 -11.31
N GLU A 158 4.55 -25.52 -10.03
CA GLU A 158 4.10 -24.63 -8.96
C GLU A 158 5.28 -24.15 -8.12
N VAL A 159 5.23 -22.88 -7.74
CA VAL A 159 6.19 -22.25 -6.84
C VAL A 159 5.45 -21.76 -5.60
N ARG A 160 6.02 -21.98 -4.42
CA ARG A 160 5.50 -21.41 -3.17
C ARG A 160 5.92 -19.95 -3.07
N VAL A 161 4.95 -19.08 -2.86
CA VAL A 161 5.14 -17.63 -2.82
C VAL A 161 4.40 -17.01 -1.64
N ASP A 162 4.87 -15.85 -1.23
CA ASP A 162 4.13 -14.96 -0.34
C ASP A 162 3.40 -13.92 -1.16
N PHE A 163 2.17 -13.62 -0.75
CA PHE A 163 1.24 -12.79 -1.47
C PHE A 163 0.73 -11.67 -0.58
N ARG A 164 0.72 -10.46 -1.11
CA ARG A 164 0.12 -9.30 -0.47
C ARG A 164 -0.71 -8.52 -1.48
N PHE A 165 -1.99 -8.38 -1.19
CA PHE A 165 -2.91 -7.48 -1.87
C PHE A 165 -2.98 -6.17 -1.11
N ILE A 166 -2.73 -5.06 -1.80
CA ILE A 166 -2.68 -3.72 -1.21
C ILE A 166 -3.61 -2.83 -1.99
N ASN A 167 -4.60 -2.26 -1.32
CA ASN A 167 -5.38 -1.14 -1.84
C ASN A 167 -5.23 0.05 -0.89
N ALA A 168 -5.95 1.16 -1.12
CA ALA A 168 -5.76 2.37 -0.34
C ALA A 168 -6.05 2.23 1.16
N ASN A 169 -6.83 1.24 1.61
CA ASN A 169 -7.19 1.09 3.03
C ASN A 169 -7.10 -0.34 3.58
N THR A 170 -6.72 -1.30 2.74
CA THR A 170 -6.72 -2.72 3.06
C THR A 170 -5.42 -3.33 2.57
N ILE A 171 -4.73 -4.00 3.49
CA ILE A 171 -3.61 -4.89 3.20
C ILE A 171 -4.07 -6.29 3.59
N TYR A 172 -4.11 -7.19 2.62
CA TYR A 172 -4.39 -8.61 2.83
C TYR A 172 -3.14 -9.39 2.48
N SER A 173 -2.63 -10.21 3.40
CA SER A 173 -1.43 -11.00 3.19
C SER A 173 -1.72 -12.48 3.40
N GLN A 174 -1.12 -13.32 2.57
CA GLN A 174 -1.12 -14.77 2.73
C GLN A 174 0.26 -15.31 2.36
N THR A 175 0.81 -16.19 3.19
CA THR A 175 2.10 -16.81 2.95
C THR A 175 1.95 -18.24 2.41
N ASN A 176 3.00 -18.72 1.75
CA ASN A 176 3.12 -20.10 1.28
C ASN A 176 1.98 -20.56 0.34
N ILE A 177 1.51 -19.68 -0.55
CA ILE A 177 0.50 -20.02 -1.57
C ILE A 177 1.16 -20.51 -2.85
N SER A 178 0.43 -21.23 -3.70
CA SER A 178 0.98 -21.71 -4.98
C SER A 178 0.80 -20.67 -6.08
N LEU A 179 1.90 -20.34 -6.76
CA LEU A 179 1.94 -19.61 -8.02
C LEU A 179 2.30 -20.57 -9.15
N GLN A 180 1.56 -20.52 -10.25
CA GLN A 180 1.88 -21.22 -11.49
C GLN A 180 1.55 -20.35 -12.70
N THR A 181 2.17 -20.61 -13.84
CA THR A 181 1.74 -20.05 -15.12
C THR A 181 0.33 -20.53 -15.48
N SER A 182 -0.40 -19.75 -16.27
CA SER A 182 -1.78 -20.04 -16.66
C SER A 182 -2.06 -19.76 -18.13
N GLY A 183 -3.11 -20.42 -18.63
CA GLY A 183 -3.54 -20.37 -20.02
C GLY A 183 -2.73 -21.28 -20.94
N LYS A 184 -3.06 -21.24 -22.23
CA LYS A 184 -2.42 -22.08 -23.26
C LYS A 184 -1.54 -21.22 -24.18
N SER A 185 -2.17 -20.35 -24.96
CA SER A 185 -1.48 -19.41 -25.86
C SER A 185 -0.79 -18.25 -25.11
N SER A 186 -1.29 -17.85 -23.93
CA SER A 186 -0.68 -16.82 -23.10
C SER A 186 0.75 -17.15 -22.67
N LYS A 187 1.12 -18.44 -22.66
CA LYS A 187 2.45 -18.92 -22.29
C LYS A 187 3.52 -18.62 -23.35
N GLU A 188 3.12 -18.22 -24.55
CA GLU A 188 4.03 -17.86 -25.65
C GLU A 188 4.55 -16.41 -25.55
N PHE A 189 4.01 -15.60 -24.63
CA PHE A 189 4.39 -14.18 -24.48
C PHE A 189 5.42 -13.97 -23.37
N ALA A 190 6.27 -12.95 -23.51
CA ALA A 190 7.21 -12.57 -22.45
C ALA A 190 6.50 -12.20 -21.13
N LYS A 191 5.33 -11.55 -21.23
CA LYS A 191 4.46 -11.29 -20.08
C LYS A 191 3.55 -12.48 -19.85
N GLN A 192 3.91 -13.31 -18.89
CA GLN A 192 3.16 -14.51 -18.53
C GLN A 192 1.86 -14.17 -17.80
N SER A 193 0.84 -15.01 -18.02
CA SER A 193 -0.34 -15.05 -17.17
C SER A 193 -0.11 -16.02 -16.01
N TYR A 194 -0.61 -15.68 -14.83
CA TYR A 194 -0.39 -16.45 -13.63
C TYR A 194 -1.70 -16.90 -12.98
N LYS A 195 -1.63 -18.00 -12.25
CA LYS A 195 -2.68 -18.47 -11.37
C LYS A 195 -2.10 -18.63 -9.97
N LEU A 196 -2.73 -17.95 -9.02
CA LEU A 196 -2.52 -18.10 -7.60
C LEU A 196 -3.56 -19.06 -7.04
N LYS A 197 -3.14 -20.05 -6.26
CA LYS A 197 -4.01 -20.96 -5.51
C LYS A 197 -3.77 -20.75 -4.02
N PHE A 198 -4.85 -20.43 -3.32
CA PHE A 198 -4.85 -20.34 -1.87
C PHE A 198 -5.18 -21.71 -1.31
N ASP A 199 -4.44 -22.14 -0.29
CA ASP A 199 -4.59 -23.47 0.27
C ASP A 199 -5.81 -23.56 1.19
N THR A 200 -6.90 -24.10 0.66
CA THR A 200 -8.18 -24.20 1.38
C THR A 200 -8.13 -25.17 2.55
N ASP A 201 -7.20 -26.13 2.54
CA ASP A 201 -7.03 -27.08 3.64
C ASP A 201 -6.49 -26.37 4.89
N TYR A 202 -5.78 -25.25 4.69
CA TYR A 202 -5.36 -24.32 5.75
C TYR A 202 -6.28 -23.10 5.89
N ASN A 203 -7.52 -23.16 5.37
CA ASN A 203 -8.50 -22.07 5.37
C ASN A 203 -8.02 -20.77 4.70
N GLN A 204 -7.06 -20.85 3.78
CA GLN A 204 -6.57 -19.67 3.05
C GLN A 204 -7.54 -19.33 1.91
N THR A 205 -8.03 -18.08 1.89
CA THR A 205 -8.86 -17.58 0.77
C THR A 205 -8.65 -16.09 0.54
N PHE A 206 -8.63 -15.67 -0.72
CA PHE A 206 -8.62 -14.26 -1.07
C PHE A 206 -10.03 -13.71 -1.18
N PHE A 207 -10.53 -13.07 -0.12
CA PHE A 207 -11.90 -12.56 -0.05
C PHE A 207 -12.95 -13.61 -0.48
N SER A 208 -12.88 -14.79 0.14
CA SER A 208 -13.74 -15.94 -0.17
C SER A 208 -13.51 -16.59 -1.54
N ARG A 209 -12.37 -16.32 -2.18
CA ARG A 209 -11.97 -16.95 -3.44
C ARG A 209 -10.77 -17.90 -3.22
N PRO A 210 -10.84 -19.15 -3.68
CA PRO A 210 -9.74 -20.11 -3.53
C PRO A 210 -8.62 -19.91 -4.57
N ASN A 211 -8.86 -19.13 -5.61
CA ASN A 211 -7.86 -18.83 -6.62
C ASN A 211 -8.04 -17.44 -7.22
N LEU A 212 -6.95 -16.91 -7.77
CA LEU A 212 -6.88 -15.67 -8.51
C LEU A 212 -6.10 -15.93 -9.81
N LYS A 213 -6.58 -15.41 -10.94
CA LYS A 213 -5.86 -15.45 -12.22
C LYS A 213 -5.48 -14.03 -12.62
N LEU A 214 -4.25 -13.87 -13.10
CA LEU A 214 -3.60 -12.61 -13.47
C LEU A 214 -3.18 -12.64 -14.93
#